data_AF-A0A7M7Q6R2-F1
#
_entry.id   AF-A0A7M7Q6R2-F1
#
_cell.length_a   1.000
_cell.length_b   1.000
_cell.length_c   1.000
_cell.angle_alpha   90.00
_cell.angle_beta   90.00
_cell.angle_gamma   90.00
#
_symmetry.space_group_name_H-M   'P 1'
#
loop_
_entity.id
_entity.type
_entity.pdbx_description
1 polymer ?
#
loop_
_entity_poly.entity_id
_entity_poly.type
_entity_poly.pdbx_seq_one_letter_code
_entity_poly.pdbx_strand_id
1 'polypeptide(L)'
;MVSKEYNLSTNQCISNMDYLKRAYKKIKDHNAQSGNDKKTCSYYDELDELFQKKPWITPLSVVGSNMPLGNLDTNNSSATNLKRPKSALEALKVQYLEQSLELKRLKRDDTENYRDKKLAVMQDLVKVLKK
;
A
#
# COMPACT_ATOMS: atom_id res chain seq x y z
N MET A 1 -5.48 19.62 -27.51
CA MET A 1 -6.66 18.88 -28.02
C MET A 1 -7.77 19.91 -28.16
N VAL A 2 -7.83 20.61 -29.29
CA VAL A 2 -8.83 21.67 -29.55
C VAL A 2 -9.53 21.30 -30.84
N SER A 3 -10.54 20.45 -30.71
CA SER A 3 -11.44 20.11 -31.80
C SER A 3 -12.85 20.08 -31.22
N LYS A 4 -13.66 21.05 -31.68
CA LYS A 4 -15.08 21.31 -31.39
C LYS A 4 -15.41 21.87 -30.01
N GLU A 5 -15.70 23.19 -29.99
CA GLU A 5 -16.51 24.01 -29.05
C GLU A 5 -16.37 23.87 -27.53
N TYR A 6 -15.51 22.98 -27.02
CA TYR A 6 -15.29 22.83 -25.59
C TYR A 6 -13.86 23.22 -25.23
N ASN A 7 -13.72 24.37 -24.55
CA ASN A 7 -12.46 24.81 -23.95
C ASN A 7 -12.16 23.99 -22.69
N LEU A 8 -11.83 22.71 -22.86
CA LEU A 8 -11.44 21.85 -21.76
C LEU A 8 -9.94 21.99 -21.49
N SER A 9 -9.60 22.36 -20.27
CA SER A 9 -8.23 22.30 -19.79
C SER A 9 -7.80 20.84 -19.66
N THR A 10 -6.52 20.54 -19.95
CA THR A 10 -5.95 19.19 -19.77
C THR A 10 -6.24 18.62 -18.38
N ASN A 11 -6.19 19.47 -17.34
CA ASN A 11 -6.47 19.07 -15.96
C ASN A 11 -7.93 18.60 -15.76
N GLN A 12 -8.88 19.23 -16.47
CA GLN A 12 -10.29 18.84 -16.43
C GLN A 12 -10.48 17.48 -17.10
N CYS A 13 -9.80 17.24 -18.22
CA CYS A 13 -9.83 15.94 -18.90
C CYS A 13 -9.29 14.81 -18.01
N ILE A 14 -8.14 15.04 -17.35
CA ILE A 14 -7.55 14.06 -16.44
C ILE A 14 -8.50 13.79 -15.27
N SER A 15 -9.02 14.86 -14.63
CA SER A 15 -9.92 14.73 -13.48
C SER A 15 -11.22 14.00 -13.85
N ASN A 16 -11.79 14.29 -15.01
CA ASN A 16 -12.99 13.62 -15.52
C ASN A 16 -12.71 12.14 -15.82
N MET A 17 -11.58 11.84 -16.45
CA MET A 17 -11.17 10.46 -16.69
C MET A 17 -11.02 9.70 -15.37
N ASP A 18 -10.36 10.28 -14.37
CA ASP A 18 -10.21 9.67 -13.04
C ASP A 18 -11.54 9.50 -12.30
N TYR A 19 -12.49 10.41 -12.51
CA TYR A 19 -13.84 10.24 -12.01
C TYR A 19 -14.54 9.03 -12.63
N LEU A 20 -14.53 8.91 -13.96
CA LEU A 20 -15.13 7.78 -14.68
C LEU A 20 -14.54 6.44 -14.21
N LYS A 21 -13.22 6.40 -14.09
CA LYS A 21 -12.45 5.28 -13.56
C LYS A 21 -12.92 4.84 -12.17
N ARG A 22 -13.04 5.78 -11.23
CA ARG A 22 -13.51 5.52 -9.85
C ARG A 22 -14.97 5.08 -9.82
N ALA A 23 -15.83 5.74 -10.59
CA ALA A 23 -17.26 5.44 -10.64
C ALA A 23 -17.50 4.01 -11.16
N TYR A 24 -16.83 3.65 -12.26
CA TYR A 24 -16.88 2.30 -12.83
C TYR A 24 -16.42 1.23 -11.83
N LYS A 25 -15.24 1.43 -11.21
CA LYS A 25 -14.71 0.49 -10.21
C LYS A 25 -15.67 0.30 -9.03
N LYS A 26 -16.25 1.39 -8.53
CA LYS A 26 -17.25 1.36 -7.44
C LYS A 26 -18.49 0.53 -7.81
N ILE A 27 -19.00 0.69 -9.03
CA ILE A 27 -20.17 -0.08 -9.50
C ILE A 27 -19.80 -1.56 -9.68
N LYS A 28 -18.64 -1.84 -10.30
CA LYS A 28 -18.16 -3.21 -10.53
C LYS A 28 -17.97 -3.97 -9.21
N ASP A 29 -17.33 -3.33 -8.23
CA ASP A 29 -17.09 -3.93 -6.91
C ASP A 29 -18.40 -4.13 -6.14
N HIS A 30 -19.33 -3.17 -6.20
CA HIS A 30 -20.66 -3.33 -5.59
C HIS A 30 -21.42 -4.53 -6.17
N ASN A 31 -21.37 -4.71 -7.49
CA ASN A 31 -22.06 -5.79 -8.19
C ASN A 31 -21.37 -7.16 -8.01
N ALA A 32 -20.09 -7.18 -7.65
CA ALA A 32 -19.35 -8.42 -7.38
C ALA A 32 -19.70 -9.01 -6.00
N GLN A 33 -20.26 -8.21 -5.09
CA GLN A 33 -20.63 -8.66 -3.76
C GLN A 33 -21.98 -9.38 -3.76
N SER A 34 -22.02 -10.58 -3.20
CA SER A 34 -23.24 -11.37 -3.07
C SER A 34 -24.27 -10.67 -2.17
N GLY A 35 -25.55 -10.75 -2.54
CA GLY A 35 -26.67 -10.13 -1.82
C GLY A 35 -26.93 -8.66 -2.16
N ASN A 36 -26.12 -8.04 -3.03
CA ASN A 36 -26.36 -6.68 -3.50
C ASN A 36 -27.26 -6.64 -4.74
N ASP A 37 -28.07 -5.59 -4.84
CA ASP A 37 -28.79 -5.26 -6.08
C ASP A 37 -27.82 -4.77 -7.16
N LYS A 38 -28.11 -5.15 -8.41
CA LYS A 38 -27.30 -4.74 -9.56
C LYS A 38 -27.43 -3.23 -9.79
N LYS A 39 -26.29 -2.52 -9.79
CA LYS A 39 -26.19 -1.11 -10.15
C LYS A 39 -25.60 -0.96 -11.55
N THR A 40 -26.08 0.02 -12.31
CA THR A 40 -25.51 0.39 -13.61
C THR A 40 -25.41 1.92 -13.73
N CYS A 41 -24.70 2.41 -14.74
CA CYS A 41 -24.63 3.83 -15.09
C CYS A 41 -24.70 3.99 -16.62
N SER A 42 -24.97 5.22 -17.09
CA SER A 42 -25.21 5.52 -18.50
C SER A 42 -24.08 5.09 -19.44
N TYR A 43 -22.83 5.07 -18.97
CA TYR A 43 -21.64 4.69 -19.75
C TYR A 43 -21.04 3.37 -19.29
N TYR A 44 -21.79 2.55 -18.56
CA TYR A 44 -21.23 1.35 -17.92
C TYR A 44 -20.67 0.38 -18.96
N ASP A 45 -21.39 0.12 -20.04
CA ASP A 45 -20.99 -0.86 -21.06
C ASP A 45 -19.72 -0.43 -21.80
N GLU A 46 -19.63 0.86 -22.18
CA GLU A 46 -18.44 1.44 -22.80
C GLU A 46 -17.21 1.35 -21.87
N LEU A 47 -17.40 1.64 -20.58
CA LEU A 47 -16.34 1.56 -19.58
C LEU A 47 -15.95 0.11 -19.28
N ASP A 48 -16.90 -0.83 -19.32
CA ASP A 48 -16.66 -2.26 -19.10
C ASP A 48 -15.83 -2.85 -20.25
N GLU A 49 -16.16 -2.52 -21.49
CA GLU A 49 -15.39 -2.93 -22.66
C GLU A 49 -13.91 -2.49 -22.54
N LEU A 50 -13.69 -1.23 -22.14
CA LEU A 50 -12.36 -0.64 -22.08
C LEU A 50 -11.53 -1.09 -20.87
N PHE A 51 -12.17 -1.25 -19.70
CA PHE A 51 -11.45 -1.38 -18.42
C PHE A 51 -11.55 -2.76 -17.76
N GLN A 52 -12.49 -3.62 -18.12
CA GLN A 52 -12.70 -4.90 -17.40
C GLN A 52 -11.45 -5.78 -17.30
N LYS A 53 -10.61 -5.79 -18.35
CA LYS A 53 -9.40 -6.63 -18.43
C LYS A 53 -8.19 -6.01 -17.76
N LYS A 54 -8.30 -4.79 -17.25
CA LYS A 54 -7.15 -4.08 -16.70
C LYS A 54 -6.88 -4.56 -15.26
N PRO A 55 -5.60 -4.72 -14.84
CA PRO A 55 -5.23 -5.30 -13.54
C PRO A 55 -5.77 -4.55 -12.30
N TRP A 56 -5.87 -3.23 -12.38
CA TRP A 56 -6.45 -2.36 -11.36
C TRP A 56 -7.99 -2.48 -11.19
N ILE A 57 -8.69 -3.14 -12.12
CA ILE A 57 -10.12 -3.49 -12.00
C ILE A 57 -10.24 -4.96 -11.61
N THR A 58 -9.66 -5.84 -12.41
CA THR A 58 -9.65 -7.29 -12.20
C THR A 58 -8.24 -7.69 -11.75
N PRO A 59 -8.01 -7.91 -10.44
CA PRO A 59 -6.70 -8.27 -9.95
C PRO A 59 -6.29 -9.66 -10.51
N LEU A 60 -5.02 -9.80 -10.89
CA LEU A 60 -4.48 -11.07 -11.38
C LEU A 60 -4.53 -12.19 -10.33
N SER A 61 -4.45 -11.82 -9.06
CA SER A 61 -4.57 -12.73 -7.93
C SER A 61 -5.20 -12.00 -6.75
N VAL A 62 -6.18 -12.65 -6.12
CA VAL A 62 -6.82 -12.18 -4.90
C VAL A 62 -6.31 -13.04 -3.76
N VAL A 63 -5.46 -12.47 -2.89
CA VAL A 63 -5.09 -13.12 -1.63
C VAL A 63 -6.24 -12.95 -0.65
N GLY A 64 -6.95 -14.05 -0.39
CA GLY A 64 -7.99 -14.13 0.64
C GLY A 64 -7.45 -14.71 1.95
N SER A 65 -8.02 -14.29 3.08
CA SER A 65 -7.72 -14.86 4.42
C SER A 65 -8.41 -16.21 4.67
N ASN A 66 -9.21 -16.67 3.72
CA ASN A 66 -10.06 -17.85 3.76
C ASN A 66 -9.51 -19.04 2.93
N MET A 67 -8.26 -18.97 2.46
CA MET A 67 -7.63 -20.16 1.87
C MET A 67 -7.28 -21.16 2.98
N PRO A 68 -7.81 -22.40 2.93
CA PRO A 68 -7.20 -23.49 3.67
C PRO A 68 -5.75 -23.57 3.19
N LEU A 69 -4.80 -23.56 4.13
CA LEU A 69 -3.40 -23.83 3.84
C LEU A 69 -3.24 -25.33 3.54
N GLY A 70 -3.87 -25.82 2.47
CA GLY A 70 -4.05 -27.23 2.15
C GLY A 70 -3.92 -27.48 0.65
N ASN A 71 -2.83 -28.16 0.29
CA ASN A 71 -2.46 -28.78 -0.98
C ASN A 71 -2.46 -27.90 -2.24
N LEU A 72 -1.25 -27.39 -2.53
CA LEU A 72 -0.86 -26.94 -3.85
C LEU A 72 -0.64 -28.17 -4.76
N ASP A 73 -1.69 -28.69 -5.39
CA ASP A 73 -1.53 -29.63 -6.50
C ASP A 73 -0.95 -28.87 -7.69
N THR A 74 0.37 -29.01 -7.83
CA THR A 74 1.17 -28.36 -8.86
C THR A 74 1.12 -29.21 -10.11
N ASN A 75 0.16 -28.98 -11.01
CA ASN A 75 0.23 -29.49 -12.37
C ASN A 75 0.21 -28.34 -13.37
N ASN A 76 1.42 -28.05 -13.85
CA ASN A 76 1.79 -27.39 -15.10
C ASN A 76 1.76 -25.85 -15.15
N SER A 77 2.88 -25.20 -14.78
CA SER A 77 3.79 -24.54 -15.74
C SER A 77 4.83 -23.67 -15.03
N SER A 78 6.09 -24.04 -15.23
CA SER A 78 7.28 -23.18 -15.34
C SER A 78 7.38 -21.93 -14.45
N ALA A 79 7.89 -22.09 -13.23
CA ALA A 79 8.65 -21.04 -12.54
C ALA A 79 9.64 -21.67 -11.56
N THR A 80 10.90 -21.28 -11.68
CA THR A 80 12.06 -21.78 -10.94
C THR A 80 11.82 -21.84 -9.43
N ASN A 81 11.83 -23.06 -8.88
CA ASN A 81 11.73 -23.32 -7.44
C ASN A 81 12.98 -22.79 -6.71
N LEU A 82 12.87 -21.65 -6.05
CA LEU A 82 13.61 -21.40 -4.80
C LEU A 82 12.62 -21.50 -3.64
N LYS A 83 12.18 -22.72 -3.33
CA LYS A 83 11.48 -23.00 -2.06
C LYS A 83 12.52 -22.91 -0.95
N ARG A 84 12.75 -21.70 -0.42
CA ARG A 84 13.49 -21.55 0.85
C ARG A 84 12.77 -22.41 1.90
N PRO A 85 13.49 -23.21 2.70
CA PRO A 85 12.84 -24.00 3.74
C PRO A 85 12.13 -23.04 4.70
N LYS A 86 10.91 -23.40 5.12
CA LYS A 86 10.06 -22.55 5.99
C LYS A 86 10.81 -22.03 7.23
N SER A 87 11.81 -22.77 7.72
CA SER A 87 12.71 -22.37 8.81
C SER A 87 13.57 -21.13 8.52
N ALA A 88 14.04 -20.95 7.28
CA ALA A 88 14.86 -19.80 6.89
C ALA A 88 14.05 -18.51 6.84
N LEU A 89 12.76 -18.60 6.48
CA LEU A 89 11.85 -17.46 6.49
C LEU A 89 11.53 -17.01 7.93
N GLU A 90 11.31 -17.95 8.83
CA GLU A 90 11.07 -17.65 10.24
C GLU A 90 12.32 -17.04 10.90
N ALA A 91 13.52 -17.55 10.60
CA ALA A 91 14.77 -16.96 11.11
C ALA A 91 14.95 -15.50 10.66
N LEU A 92 14.65 -15.20 9.38
CA LEU A 92 14.72 -13.83 8.86
C LEU A 92 13.71 -12.90 9.56
N LYS A 93 12.51 -13.41 9.85
CA LYS A 93 11.47 -12.65 10.55
C LYS A 93 11.88 -12.32 11.98
N VAL A 94 12.47 -13.28 12.70
CA VAL A 94 13.02 -13.08 14.05
C VAL A 94 14.13 -12.04 14.04
N GLN A 95 15.08 -12.16 13.10
CA GLN A 95 16.18 -11.20 12.95
C GLN A 95 15.67 -9.77 12.72
N TYR A 96 14.66 -9.60 11.85
CA TYR A 96 14.06 -8.30 11.58
C TYR A 96 13.38 -7.69 12.82
N LEU A 97 12.67 -8.52 13.59
CA LEU A 97 12.02 -8.10 14.84
C LEU A 97 13.05 -7.64 15.86
N GLU A 98 14.14 -8.38 16.02
CA GLU A 98 15.24 -8.05 16.92
C GLU A 98 15.91 -6.72 16.53
N GLN A 99 16.24 -6.55 15.25
CA GLN A 99 16.81 -5.29 14.73
C GLN A 99 15.86 -4.10 14.96
N SER A 100 14.56 -4.31 14.77
CA SER A 100 13.54 -3.28 15.02
C SER A 100 13.47 -2.89 16.50
N LEU A 101 13.64 -3.83 17.42
CA LEU A 101 13.68 -3.57 18.87
C LEU A 101 14.96 -2.84 19.27
N GLU A 102 16.09 -3.22 18.69
CA GLU A 102 17.38 -2.57 18.92
C GLU A 102 17.37 -1.11 18.46
N LEU A 103 16.85 -0.83 17.27
CA LEU A 103 16.68 0.54 16.78
C LEU A 103 15.82 1.41 17.70
N LYS A 104 14.78 0.82 18.32
CA LYS A 104 13.95 1.52 19.32
C LYS A 104 14.66 1.75 20.65
N ARG A 105 15.62 0.90 21.03
CA ARG A 105 16.49 1.12 22.20
C ARG A 105 17.45 2.25 21.92
N LEU A 106 18.18 2.17 20.80
CA LEU A 106 19.17 3.18 20.41
C LEU A 106 18.56 4.59 20.33
N LYS A 107 17.37 4.73 19.74
CA LYS A 107 16.68 6.04 19.70
C LYS A 107 16.36 6.62 21.08
N ARG A 108 16.07 5.77 22.08
CA ARG A 108 15.83 6.23 23.45
C ARG A 108 17.13 6.69 24.09
N ASP A 109 18.17 5.89 23.95
CA ASP A 109 19.50 6.19 24.49
C ASP A 109 20.08 7.47 23.86
N ASP A 110 19.93 7.67 22.55
CA ASP A 110 20.34 8.90 21.85
C ASP A 110 19.59 10.13 22.38
N THR A 111 18.29 9.98 22.68
CA THR A 111 17.46 11.05 23.22
C THR A 111 17.87 11.42 24.65
N GLU A 112 18.17 10.43 25.49
CA GLU A 112 18.67 10.62 26.85
C GLU A 112 20.05 11.28 26.85
N ASN A 113 20.98 10.76 26.04
CA ASN A 113 22.31 11.33 25.85
C ASN A 113 22.26 12.80 25.39
N TYR A 114 21.34 13.14 24.48
CA TYR A 114 21.15 14.52 24.04
C TYR A 114 20.64 15.41 25.19
N ARG A 115 19.68 14.92 25.98
CA ARG A 115 19.15 15.66 27.15
C ARG A 115 20.24 15.91 28.19
N ASP A 116 21.06 14.91 28.48
CA ASP A 116 22.13 14.99 29.46
C ASP A 116 23.22 15.98 29.02
N LYS A 117 23.66 15.91 27.76
CA LYS A 117 24.61 16.88 27.20
C LYS A 117 24.06 18.31 27.25
N LYS A 118 22.79 18.50 26.88
CA LYS A 118 22.14 19.82 26.95
C LYS A 118 22.08 20.34 28.38
N LEU A 119 21.73 19.49 29.34
CA LEU A 119 21.68 19.85 30.75
C LEU A 119 23.06 20.24 31.27
N ALA A 120 24.11 19.50 30.92
CA ALA A 120 25.49 19.82 31.30
C ALA A 120 25.93 21.21 30.78
N VAL A 121 25.67 21.52 29.51
CA VAL A 121 25.96 22.84 28.92
C VAL A 121 25.18 23.95 29.65
N MET A 122 23.90 23.72 29.95
CA MET A 122 23.10 24.71 30.70
C MET A 122 23.64 24.94 32.12
N GLN A 123 24.06 23.87 32.81
CA GLN A 123 24.67 23.99 34.14
C GLN A 123 25.97 24.79 34.09
N ASP A 124 26.80 24.59 33.07
CA ASP A 124 28.05 25.33 32.91
C ASP A 124 27.80 26.81 32.58
N LEU A 125 26.82 27.13 31.72
CA LEU A 125 26.40 28.51 31.49
C LEU A 125 25.94 29.18 32.79
N VAL A 126 25.11 28.49 33.60
CA VAL A 126 24.63 29.02 34.87
C VAL A 126 25.78 29.28 35.84
N LYS A 127 26.82 28.44 35.87
CA LYS A 127 28.02 28.68 36.70
C LYS A 127 28.78 29.92 36.25
N VAL A 128 28.93 30.12 34.94
CA VAL A 128 29.61 31.30 34.37
C VAL A 128 28.84 32.58 34.67
N LEU A 129 27.52 32.57 34.52
CA LEU A 129 26.66 33.75 34.77
C LEU A 129 26.50 34.10 36.25
N LYS A 130 26.74 33.16 37.16
CA LYS A 130 26.70 33.39 38.61
C LYS A 130 28.04 33.86 39.20
N LYS A 131 29.07 34.01 38.36
CA LYS A 131 30.38 34.54 38.73
C LYS A 131 30.46 36.02 38.39
#